data_AF-A0A176Z193-F1
#
_entry.id   AF-A0A176Z193-F1
#
_cell.length_a   1.000
_cell.length_b   1.000
_cell.length_c   1.000
_cell.angle_alpha   90.00
_cell.angle_beta   90.00
_cell.angle_gamma   90.00
#
_symmetry.space_group_name_H-M   'P 1'
#
loop_
_entity.id
_entity.type
_entity.pdbx_description
1 polymer ?
#
loop_
_entity_poly.entity_id
_entity_poly.type
_entity_poly.pdbx_seq_one_letter_code
_entity_poly.pdbx_strand_id
1 'polypeptide(L)'
;MRGETAKAAGEALLRRLRRLVARAAAVKGSDRKQLLALLDDIETTRRGLQRECAAIEGEMRQATVRTTAIGAYLRNSQAGRGRRHN
;
A
#
# COMPACT_ATOMS: atom_id res chain seq x y z
N MET A 1 8.60 -12.38 -3.53
CA MET A 1 7.78 -12.30 -4.76
C MET A 1 6.50 -11.46 -4.64
N ARG A 2 5.43 -11.82 -3.90
CA ARG A 2 4.17 -11.02 -3.91
C ARG A 2 4.33 -9.55 -3.43
N GLY A 3 5.14 -9.30 -2.40
CA GLY A 3 5.40 -7.94 -1.93
C GLY A 3 6.26 -7.09 -2.90
N GLU A 4 7.18 -7.71 -3.64
CA GLU A 4 7.97 -7.01 -4.68
C GLU A 4 7.10 -6.60 -5.87
N THR A 5 6.14 -7.46 -6.25
CA THR A 5 5.20 -7.14 -7.33
C THR A 5 4.24 -6.02 -6.94
N ALA A 6 3.76 -5.98 -5.69
CA ALA A 6 2.91 -4.90 -5.18
C ALA A 6 3.68 -3.56 -5.11
N LYS A 7 4.94 -3.60 -4.63
CA LYS A 7 5.82 -2.43 -4.63
C LYS A 7 6.04 -1.88 -6.05
N ALA A 8 6.31 -2.75 -7.02
CA ALA A 8 6.48 -2.36 -8.41
C ALA A 8 5.20 -1.75 -9.02
N ALA A 9 4.03 -2.29 -8.67
CA ALA A 9 2.73 -1.79 -9.12
C ALA A 9 2.44 -0.39 -8.56
N GLY A 10 2.63 -0.18 -7.25
CA GLY A 10 2.49 1.12 -6.60
C GLY A 10 3.43 2.18 -7.20
N GLU A 11 4.71 1.83 -7.41
CA GLU A 11 5.68 2.73 -8.04
C GLU A 11 5.33 3.07 -9.50
N ALA A 12 4.73 2.13 -10.25
CA ALA A 12 4.24 2.40 -11.59
C ALA A 12 3.07 3.39 -11.59
N LEU A 13 2.14 3.26 -10.64
CA LEU A 13 1.01 4.17 -10.46
C LEU A 13 1.47 5.58 -10.05
N LEU A 14 2.46 5.70 -9.15
CA LEU A 14 3.03 6.99 -8.77
C LEU A 14 3.74 7.67 -9.96
N ARG A 15 4.49 6.91 -10.76
CA ARG A 15 5.10 7.42 -12.00
C ARG A 15 4.03 7.88 -13.00
N ARG A 16 2.93 7.13 -13.13
CA ARG A 16 1.79 7.53 -13.98
C ARG A 16 1.16 8.83 -13.47
N LEU A 17 0.91 8.95 -12.17
CA LEU A 17 0.33 10.16 -11.58
C LEU A 17 1.22 11.38 -11.86
N ARG A 18 2.54 11.27 -11.67
CA ARG A 18 3.49 12.35 -11.95
C ARG A 18 3.43 12.80 -13.42
N ARG A 19 3.31 11.85 -14.36
CA ARG A 19 3.13 12.18 -15.79
C ARG A 19 1.80 12.87 -16.06
N LEU A 20 0.72 12.44 -15.42
CA LEU A 20 -0.59 13.07 -15.57
C LEU A 20 -0.61 14.50 -15.03
N VAL A 21 0.02 14.76 -13.89
CA VAL A 21 0.19 16.13 -13.36
C VAL A 21 0.96 17.01 -14.33
N ALA A 22 2.06 16.51 -14.91
CA ALA A 22 2.81 17.24 -15.92
C ALA A 22 1.98 17.52 -17.18
N ARG A 23 1.17 16.55 -17.63
CA ARG A 23 0.23 16.72 -18.74
C ARG A 23 -0.84 17.77 -18.41
N ALA A 24 -1.39 17.74 -17.20
CA ALA A 24 -2.37 18.72 -16.72
C ALA A 24 -1.86 20.15 -16.84
N ALA A 25 -0.61 20.39 -16.46
CA ALA A 25 0.02 21.70 -16.57
C ALA A 25 0.18 22.18 -18.03
N ALA A 26 0.21 21.26 -18.99
CA ALA A 26 0.37 21.57 -20.41
C ALA A 26 -0.95 21.72 -21.19
N VAL A 27 -2.10 21.28 -20.63
CA VAL A 27 -3.40 21.39 -21.31
C VAL A 27 -3.84 22.85 -21.33
N LYS A 28 -4.08 23.40 -22.53
CA LYS A 28 -4.75 24.70 -22.69
C LYS A 28 -6.24 24.52 -22.39
N GLY A 29 -6.79 25.40 -21.55
CA GLY A 29 -8.16 25.28 -21.02
C GLY A 29 -9.31 25.25 -22.04
N SER A 30 -9.03 25.45 -23.33
CA SER A 30 -10.04 25.41 -24.41
C SER A 30 -10.36 23.99 -24.90
N ASP A 31 -9.53 22.97 -24.62
CA ASP A 31 -9.82 21.59 -25.03
C ASP A 31 -10.52 20.79 -23.93
N ARG A 32 -11.85 20.93 -23.89
CA ARG A 32 -12.73 20.22 -22.95
C ARG A 32 -12.57 18.70 -23.01
N LYS A 33 -12.30 18.11 -24.18
CA LYS A 33 -12.14 16.65 -24.32
C LYS A 33 -10.85 16.19 -23.65
N GLN A 34 -9.76 16.93 -23.81
CA GLN A 34 -8.50 16.64 -23.14
C GLN A 34 -8.62 16.76 -21.61
N LEU A 35 -9.34 17.77 -21.11
CA LEU A 35 -9.58 17.92 -19.67
C LEU A 35 -10.39 16.75 -19.08
N LEU A 36 -11.43 16.29 -19.78
CA LEU A 36 -12.23 15.14 -19.34
C LEU A 36 -11.39 13.85 -19.32
N ALA A 37 -10.65 13.57 -20.40
CA ALA A 37 -9.78 12.40 -20.46
C ALA A 37 -8.71 12.42 -19.36
N LEU A 38 -8.16 13.60 -19.05
CA LEU A 38 -7.20 13.78 -17.98
C LEU A 38 -7.80 13.53 -16.59
N LEU A 39 -9.03 14.00 -16.34
CA LEU A 39 -9.74 13.73 -15.09
C LEU A 39 -9.97 12.23 -14.91
N ASP A 40 -10.41 11.52 -15.95
CA ASP A 40 -10.62 10.07 -15.91
C ASP A 40 -9.31 9.30 -15.65
N ASP A 41 -8.22 9.72 -16.31
CA ASP A 41 -6.88 9.16 -16.11
C ASP A 41 -6.37 9.34 -14.67
N ILE A 42 -6.58 10.53 -14.10
CA ILE A 42 -6.19 10.84 -12.71
C ILE A 42 -7.02 10.01 -11.74
N GLU A 43 -8.34 9.96 -11.92
CA GLU A 43 -9.25 9.22 -11.05
C GLU A 43 -8.96 7.72 -11.07
N THR A 44 -8.66 7.17 -12.25
CA THR A 44 -8.24 5.77 -12.41
C THR A 44 -6.95 5.49 -11.65
N THR A 45 -5.96 6.38 -11.76
CA THR A 45 -4.67 6.25 -11.06
C THR A 45 -4.85 6.36 -9.55
N ARG A 46 -5.69 7.29 -9.08
CA ARG A 46 -6.03 7.47 -7.66
C ARG A 46 -6.65 6.21 -7.06
N ARG A 47 -7.63 5.61 -7.73
CA ARG A 47 -8.26 4.35 -7.29
C ARG A 47 -7.25 3.21 -7.22
N GLY A 48 -6.33 3.13 -8.18
CA GLY A 48 -5.22 2.18 -8.15
C GLY A 48 -4.38 2.34 -6.89
N LEU A 49 -3.94 3.56 -6.59
CA LEU A 49 -3.12 3.85 -5.40
C LEU A 49 -3.87 3.50 -4.09
N GLN A 50 -5.15 3.80 -4.00
CA GLN A 50 -5.96 3.46 -2.82
C GLN A 50 -6.03 1.95 -2.58
N ARG A 51 -6.12 1.14 -3.65
CA ARG A 51 -6.10 -0.33 -3.53
C ARG A 51 -4.76 -0.84 -3.04
N GLU A 52 -3.66 -0.31 -3.57
CA GLU A 52 -2.31 -0.66 -3.12
C GLU A 52 -2.10 -0.28 -1.64
N CYS A 53 -2.55 0.90 -1.21
CA CYS A 53 -2.53 1.29 0.20
C CYS A 53 -3.30 0.30 1.08
N ALA A 54 -4.53 -0.06 0.69
CA ALA A 54 -5.33 -1.02 1.43
C ALA A 54 -4.67 -2.42 1.50
N ALA A 55 -4.00 -2.84 0.42
CA ALA A 55 -3.25 -4.09 0.39
C ALA A 55 -2.07 -4.07 1.38
N ILE A 56 -1.26 -3.00 1.37
CA ILE A 56 -0.14 -2.81 2.29
C ILE A 56 -0.64 -2.80 3.74
N GLU A 57 -1.72 -2.09 4.04
CA GLU A 57 -2.32 -2.09 5.38
C GLU A 57 -2.75 -3.51 5.82
N GLY A 58 -3.33 -4.29 4.91
CA GLY A 58 -3.69 -5.69 5.17
C GLY A 58 -2.46 -6.55 5.51
N GLU A 59 -1.38 -6.40 4.74
CA GLU A 59 -0.12 -7.10 4.99
C GLU A 59 0.50 -6.69 6.35
N MET A 60 0.51 -5.39 6.66
CA MET A 60 1.00 -4.88 7.95
C MET A 60 0.20 -5.46 9.12
N ARG A 61 -1.14 -5.46 9.06
CA ARG A 61 -1.99 -6.05 10.10
C ARG A 61 -1.69 -7.53 10.28
N GLN A 62 -1.52 -8.28 9.19
CA GLN A 62 -1.19 -9.70 9.28
C GLN A 62 0.18 -9.94 9.90
N ALA A 63 1.17 -9.09 9.60
CA ALA A 63 2.48 -9.15 10.24
C ALA A 63 2.39 -8.84 11.74
N THR A 64 1.64 -7.81 12.14
CA THR A 64 1.40 -7.48 13.56
C THR A 64 0.77 -8.65 14.31
N VAL A 65 -0.27 -9.29 13.74
CA VAL A 65 -0.91 -10.45 14.37
C VAL A 65 0.09 -11.60 14.57
N ARG A 66 0.91 -11.89 13.55
CA ARG A 66 1.95 -12.93 13.65
C ARG A 66 2.99 -12.61 14.74
N THR A 67 3.48 -11.38 14.79
CA THR A 67 4.46 -10.95 15.81
C THR A 67 3.87 -11.02 17.22
N THR A 68 2.62 -10.61 17.40
CA THR A 68 1.91 -10.72 18.68
C THR A 68 1.78 -12.18 19.12
N ALA A 69 1.40 -13.08 18.22
CA ALA A 69 1.29 -14.50 18.51
C ALA A 69 2.64 -15.12 18.92
N ILE A 70 3.72 -14.80 18.20
CA ILE A 70 5.08 -15.21 18.55
C ILE A 70 5.46 -14.71 19.94
N GLY A 71 5.20 -13.42 20.24
CA GLY A 71 5.49 -12.84 21.54
C GLY A 71 4.71 -13.50 22.67
N ALA A 72 3.43 -13.82 22.45
CA ALA A 72 2.60 -14.53 23.42
C ALA A 72 3.13 -15.95 23.68
N TYR A 73 3.48 -16.68 22.61
CA TYR A 73 4.06 -18.01 22.73
C TYR A 73 5.40 -17.98 23.50
N LEU A 74 6.28 -17.03 23.18
CA LEU A 74 7.56 -16.88 23.85
C LEU A 74 7.37 -16.60 25.36
N ARG A 75 6.49 -15.65 25.72
CA ARG A 75 6.17 -15.36 27.13
C ARG A 75 5.64 -16.59 27.87
N ASN A 76 4.71 -17.33 27.28
CA ASN A 76 4.16 -18.54 27.90
C ASN A 76 5.22 -19.64 28.06
N SER A 77 6.13 -19.78 27.09
CA SER A 77 7.24 -20.74 27.17
C SER A 77 8.29 -20.39 28.23
N GLN A 78 8.46 -19.10 28.54
CA GLN A 78 9.36 -18.61 29.59
C GLN A 78 8.72 -18.74 30.98
N ALA A 79 7.41 -18.49 31.10
CA ALA A 79 6.66 -18.68 32.34
C ALA A 79 6.69 -20.15 32.82
N GLY A 80 6.72 -21.12 31.90
CA GLY A 80 6.91 -22.54 32.21
C GLY A 80 8.33 -22.92 32.68
N ARG A 81 9.35 -22.12 32.35
CA ARG A 81 10.76 -22.37 32.75
C ARG A 81 11.13 -21.75 34.11
N GLY A 82 10.41 -20.73 34.56
CA GLY A 82 10.61 -20.08 35.86
C GLY A 82 10.02 -20.86 37.06
N ARG A 83 9.20 -21.89 36.80
CA ARG A 83 8.60 -22.74 37.85
C ARG A 83 9.49 -23.97 38.12
N ARG A 84 10.73 -23.74 38.53
CA ARG A 84 11.51 -24.78 39.22
C ARG A 84 11.11 -24.74 40.70
N HIS A 85 10.60 -25.89 41.16
CA HIS A 85 10.18 -26.15 42.53
C HIS A 85 11.28 -25.82 43.55
N ASN A 86 10.82 -25.39 44.72
CA ASN A 86 11.52 -25.42 46.00
C ASN A 86 12.17 -26.80 46.24
#